data_AF-A0A838RYE7-F1
#
_entry.id   AF-A0A838RYE7-F1
#
_cell.length_a   1.000
_cell.length_b   1.000
_cell.length_c   1.000
_cell.angle_alpha   90.00
_cell.angle_beta   90.00
_cell.angle_gamma   90.00
#
_symmetry.space_group_name_H-M   'P 1'
#
loop_
_entity.id
_entity.type
_entity.pdbx_description
1 polymer ?
#
loop_
_entity_poly.entity_id
_entity_poly.type
_entity_poly.pdbx_seq_one_letter_code
_entity_poly.pdbx_strand_id
1 'polypeptide(L)'
;MTKRIGKSLEAIPPVGYIELLRKNRAFRQLWLGQVVSQMGDWFNTIAIYTIILNLTGSGRDVGLLLVARFLPSFVFGSLSGVLADRFSRRSIMIVSDLLRAVVV
;
A
#
# COMPACT_ATOMS: atom_id res chain seq x y z
N MET A 1 -15.78 43.65 -11.21
CA MET A 1 -15.31 42.36 -11.77
C MET A 1 -14.82 41.36 -10.71
N THR A 2 -14.68 41.76 -9.44
CA THR A 2 -14.09 40.98 -8.33
C THR A 2 -15.06 40.07 -7.56
N LYS A 3 -16.38 40.15 -7.83
CA LYS A 3 -17.41 39.41 -7.05
C LYS A 3 -17.65 37.97 -7.50
N ARG A 4 -17.10 37.55 -8.65
CA ARG A 4 -17.36 36.21 -9.24
C ARG A 4 -16.40 35.11 -8.79
N ILE A 5 -15.24 35.48 -8.23
CA ILE A 5 -14.20 34.54 -7.78
C ILE A 5 -14.53 33.96 -6.39
N GLY A 6 -15.35 34.65 -5.58
CA GLY A 6 -15.75 34.18 -4.25
C GLY A 6 -16.79 33.05 -4.25
N LYS A 7 -17.47 32.78 -5.38
CA LYS A 7 -18.57 31.81 -5.44
C LYS A 7 -18.14 30.39 -5.84
N SER A 8 -16.94 30.23 -6.41
CA SER A 8 -16.37 28.92 -6.78
C SER A 8 -15.71 28.19 -5.61
N LEU A 9 -15.66 28.81 -4.42
CA LEU A 9 -15.21 28.19 -3.17
C LEU A 9 -16.41 27.75 -2.29
N GLU A 10 -17.61 27.62 -2.88
CA GLU A 10 -18.75 26.98 -2.23
C GLU A 10 -18.45 25.48 -2.06
N ALA A 11 -17.85 25.18 -0.90
CA ALA A 11 -17.83 23.91 -0.19
C ALA A 11 -17.92 22.65 -1.07
N ILE A 12 -16.75 22.07 -1.42
CA ILE A 12 -16.71 20.64 -1.75
C ILE A 12 -17.26 19.93 -0.50
N PRO A 13 -18.44 19.30 -0.57
CA PRO A 13 -18.98 18.62 0.60
C PRO A 13 -17.95 17.56 1.03
N PRO A 14 -17.69 17.39 2.35
CA PRO A 14 -16.75 16.38 2.80
C PRO A 14 -17.27 15.02 2.34
N VAL A 15 -16.59 14.43 1.36
CA VAL A 15 -17.00 13.14 0.82
C VAL A 15 -16.64 12.09 1.86
N GLY A 16 -17.66 11.45 2.43
CA GLY A 16 -17.45 10.40 3.42
C GLY A 16 -16.74 9.19 2.80
N TYR A 17 -15.92 8.48 3.58
CA TYR A 17 -15.25 7.25 3.11
C TYR A 17 -16.25 6.21 2.56
N ILE A 18 -17.40 6.07 3.20
CA ILE A 18 -18.49 5.19 2.75
C ILE A 18 -19.04 5.65 1.40
N GLU A 19 -19.13 6.96 1.19
CA GLU A 19 -19.60 7.54 -0.06
C GLU A 19 -18.60 7.32 -1.20
N LEU A 20 -17.29 7.42 -0.94
CA LEU A 20 -16.25 7.08 -1.90
C LEU A 20 -16.32 5.61 -2.32
N LEU A 21 -16.47 4.69 -1.36
CA LEU A 21 -16.62 3.25 -1.65
C LEU A 21 -17.89 2.93 -2.45
N ARG A 22 -18.99 3.64 -2.20
CA ARG A 22 -20.26 3.41 -2.91
C ARG A 22 -20.27 4.04 -4.30
N LYS A 23 -19.90 5.31 -4.42
CA LYS A 23 -20.06 6.11 -5.64
C LYS A 23 -18.90 5.96 -6.62
N ASN A 24 -17.67 5.69 -6.17
CA ASN A 24 -16.50 5.56 -7.05
C ASN A 24 -16.11 4.08 -7.25
N ARG A 25 -16.51 3.51 -8.39
CA ARG A 25 -16.24 2.10 -8.74
C ARG A 25 -14.75 1.80 -8.80
N ALA A 26 -13.95 2.69 -9.39
CA ALA A 26 -12.51 2.48 -9.53
C ALA A 26 -11.81 2.43 -8.17
N PHE A 27 -12.15 3.38 -7.28
CA PHE A 27 -11.65 3.37 -5.91
C PHE A 27 -12.09 2.11 -5.16
N ARG A 28 -13.36 1.70 -5.28
CA ARG A 28 -13.86 0.48 -4.63
C ARG A 28 -13.09 -0.76 -5.06
N GLN A 29 -12.79 -0.90 -6.36
CA GLN A 29 -12.03 -2.05 -6.87
C GLN A 29 -10.60 -2.06 -6.33
N LEU A 30 -9.92 -0.91 -6.35
CA LEU A 30 -8.57 -0.79 -5.77
C LEU A 30 -8.59 -1.10 -4.27
N TRP A 31 -9.57 -0.56 -3.53
CA TRP A 31 -9.67 -0.75 -2.09
C TRP A 31 -9.92 -2.22 -1.72
N LEU A 32 -10.85 -2.89 -2.39
CA LEU A 32 -11.13 -4.32 -2.15
C LEU A 32 -9.92 -5.19 -2.51
N GLY A 33 -9.27 -4.91 -3.64
CA GLY A 33 -8.04 -5.62 -4.02
C GLY A 33 -6.93 -5.46 -2.98
N GLN A 34 -6.79 -4.24 -2.45
CA GLN A 34 -5.80 -3.96 -1.40
C GLN A 34 -6.14 -4.68 -0.09
N VAL A 35 -7.41 -4.72 0.31
CA VAL A 35 -7.83 -5.46 1.52
C VAL A 35 -7.46 -6.94 1.41
N VAL A 36 -7.81 -7.59 0.29
CA VAL A 36 -7.49 -9.01 0.07
C VAL A 36 -5.99 -9.24 0.05
N SER A 37 -5.24 -8.37 -0.63
CA SER A 37 -3.79 -8.46 -0.71
C SER A 37 -3.13 -8.35 0.67
N GLN A 38 -3.52 -7.35 1.46
CA GLN A 38 -2.98 -7.14 2.80
C GLN A 38 -3.30 -8.32 3.73
N MET A 39 -4.49 -8.92 3.60
CA MET A 39 -4.82 -10.15 4.34
C MET A 39 -3.88 -11.30 3.96
N GLY A 40 -3.61 -11.51 2.67
CA GLY A 40 -2.65 -12.50 2.19
C GLY A 40 -1.24 -12.27 2.75
N ASP A 41 -0.78 -11.02 2.75
CA ASP A 41 0.53 -10.64 3.28
C ASP A 41 0.65 -10.96 4.78
N TRP A 42 -0.41 -10.75 5.57
CA TRP A 42 -0.45 -11.13 6.98
C TRP A 42 -0.41 -12.64 7.19
N PHE A 43 -1.16 -13.42 6.41
CA PHE A 43 -1.09 -14.87 6.49
C PHE A 43 0.30 -15.41 6.14
N ASN A 44 0.90 -14.90 5.06
CA ASN A 44 2.26 -15.22 4.66
C ASN A 44 3.27 -14.89 5.78
N THR A 45 3.08 -13.75 6.45
CA THR A 45 3.90 -13.34 7.59
C THR A 45 3.87 -14.34 8.73
N ILE A 46 2.68 -14.72 9.17
CA ILE A 46 2.51 -15.70 10.26
C ILE A 46 3.12 -17.04 9.84
N ALA A 47 2.86 -17.48 8.61
CA ALA A 47 3.41 -18.74 8.09
C ALA A 47 4.94 -18.76 8.13
N ILE A 48 5.60 -17.72 7.60
CA ILE A 48 7.07 -17.65 7.60
C ILE A 48 7.62 -17.60 9.04
N TYR A 49 6.98 -16.86 9.95
CA TYR A 49 7.44 -16.78 11.35
C TYR A 49 7.37 -18.15 12.03
N THR A 50 6.27 -18.87 11.84
CA THR A 50 6.10 -20.22 12.37
C THR A 50 7.11 -21.20 11.74
N ILE A 51 7.34 -21.13 10.43
CA ILE A 51 8.31 -22.00 9.74
C ILE A 51 9.74 -21.76 10.26
N ILE A 52 10.19 -20.51 10.35
CA ILE A 52 11.53 -20.22 10.85
C ILE A 52 11.69 -20.69 12.29
N LEU A 53 10.69 -20.42 13.14
CA LEU A 53 10.76 -20.82 14.53
C LEU A 53 10.79 -22.35 14.68
N ASN A 54 10.01 -23.07 13.88
CA ASN A 54 10.02 -24.54 13.89
C ASN A 54 11.33 -25.14 13.36
N LEU A 55 11.97 -24.51 12.37
CA LEU A 55 13.21 -25.00 11.77
C LEU A 55 14.45 -24.68 12.61
N THR A 56 14.49 -23.50 13.23
CA THR A 56 15.68 -23.01 13.93
C THR A 56 15.60 -23.13 15.45
N GLY A 57 14.38 -23.14 16.01
CA GLY A 57 14.13 -23.03 17.45
C GLY A 57 14.59 -21.70 18.07
N SER A 58 15.04 -20.73 17.26
CA SER A 58 15.77 -19.56 17.72
C SER A 58 14.97 -18.27 17.46
N GLY A 59 14.65 -17.55 18.54
CA GLY A 59 14.02 -16.23 18.45
C GLY A 59 14.91 -15.18 17.75
N ARG A 60 16.23 -15.41 17.69
CA ARG A 60 17.16 -14.50 16.98
C ARG A 60 16.92 -14.51 15.48
N ASP A 61 16.59 -15.66 14.90
CA ASP A 61 16.41 -15.82 13.46
C ASP A 61 15.10 -15.18 13.00
N VAL A 62 14.07 -15.23 13.86
CA VAL A 62 12.83 -14.44 13.67
C VAL A 62 13.13 -12.94 13.71
N GLY A 63 14.01 -12.50 14.63
CA GLY A 63 14.48 -11.12 14.70
C GLY A 63 15.22 -10.67 13.43
N LEU A 64 16.10 -11.51 12.89
CA LEU A 64 16.79 -11.24 11.62
C LEU A 64 15.84 -11.21 10.42
N LEU A 65 14.84 -12.09 10.39
CA LEU A 65 13.81 -12.05 9.36
C LEU A 65 13.02 -10.73 9.39
N LEU A 66 12.65 -10.26 10.58
CA LEU A 66 11.98 -8.95 10.73
C LEU A 66 12.83 -7.84 10.14
N VAL A 67 14.13 -7.81 10.47
CA VAL A 67 15.07 -6.85 9.87
C VAL A 67 15.09 -6.99 8.35
N ALA A 68 15.24 -8.20 7.82
CA ALA A 68 15.27 -8.44 6.37
C ALA A 68 13.97 -8.02 5.66
N ARG A 69 12.82 -8.06 6.35
CA ARG A 69 11.53 -7.61 5.82
C ARG A 69 11.39 -6.08 5.80
N PHE A 70 11.87 -5.39 6.83
CA PHE A 70 11.74 -3.93 6.92
C PHE A 70 12.88 -3.17 6.25
N LEU A 71 14.06 -3.79 6.14
CA LEU A 71 15.26 -3.16 5.57
C LEU A 71 15.05 -2.65 4.14
N PRO A 72 14.45 -3.41 3.20
CA PRO A 72 14.20 -2.90 1.84
C PRO A 72 13.31 -1.66 1.87
N SER A 73 12.20 -1.68 2.61
CA SER A 73 11.29 -0.53 2.73
C SER A 73 11.99 0.70 3.32
N PHE A 74 12.88 0.49 4.30
CA PHE A 74 13.68 1.57 4.88
C PHE A 74 14.67 2.16 3.86
N VAL A 75 15.41 1.31 3.15
CA VAL A 75 16.42 1.72 2.17
C VAL A 75 15.79 2.40 0.96
N PHE A 76 14.70 1.84 0.43
CA PHE A 76 14.03 2.34 -0.77
C PHE A 76 12.94 3.38 -0.48
N GLY A 77 12.67 3.71 0.79
CA GLY A 77 11.64 4.67 1.18
C GLY A 77 11.85 6.06 0.56
N SER A 78 13.07 6.61 0.64
CA SER A 78 13.41 7.91 0.03
C SER A 78 13.35 7.86 -1.51
N LEU A 79 13.81 6.76 -2.11
CA LEU A 79 13.78 6.58 -3.57
C LEU A 79 12.34 6.49 -4.10
N SER A 80 11.43 5.88 -3.32
CA SER A 80 10.02 5.76 -3.69
C SER A 80 9.35 7.12 -3.89
N GLY A 81 9.74 8.14 -3.12
CA GLY A 81 9.23 9.51 -3.28
C GLY A 81 9.67 10.13 -4.60
N VAL A 82 10.97 10.02 -4.92
CA VAL A 82 11.51 10.51 -6.20
C VAL A 82 10.85 9.82 -7.39
N LEU A 83 10.62 8.50 -7.30
CA LEU A 83 9.89 7.75 -8.32
C LEU A 83 8.44 8.22 -8.43
N ALA A 84 7.74 8.41 -7.31
CA ALA A 84 6.34 8.86 -7.28
C ALA A 84 6.15 10.27 -7.84
N ASP A 85 7.17 11.12 -7.73
CA ASP A 85 7.15 12.47 -8.29
C ASP A 85 7.47 12.49 -9.78
N ARG A 86 8.29 11.56 -10.28
CA ARG A 86 8.74 11.51 -11.68
C ARG A 86 7.82 10.71 -12.60
N PHE A 87 7.15 9.69 -12.09
CA PHE A 87 6.37 8.76 -12.91
C PHE A 87 4.87 8.82 -12.59
N SER A 88 4.05 8.36 -13.53
CA SER A 88 2.61 8.30 -13.31
C SER A 88 2.28 7.32 -12.17
N ARG A 89 1.49 7.76 -11.19
CA ARG A 89 1.07 6.94 -10.04
C ARG A 89 0.42 5.63 -10.47
N ARG A 90 -0.35 5.68 -11.56
CA ARG A 90 -1.01 4.49 -12.14
C ARG A 90 -0.01 3.47 -12.67
N SER A 91 1.01 3.92 -13.41
CA SER A 91 2.07 3.04 -13.92
C SER A 91 2.84 2.39 -12.78
N ILE A 92 3.19 3.17 -11.74
CA ILE A 92 3.89 2.65 -10.55
C ILE A 92 3.04 1.56 -9.89
N MET A 93 1.75 1.81 -9.62
CA MET A 93 0.88 0.81 -9.00
C MET A 93 0.83 -0.49 -9.81
N ILE A 94 0.60 -0.40 -11.12
CA ILE A 94 0.50 -1.59 -11.99
C ILE A 94 1.81 -2.40 -11.98
N VAL A 95 2.95 -1.73 -12.17
CA VAL A 95 4.25 -2.42 -12.20
C VAL A 95 4.56 -3.05 -10.85
N SER A 96 4.33 -2.34 -9.74
CA SER A 96 4.54 -2.86 -8.40
C SER A 96 3.66 -4.08 -8.09
N ASP A 97 2.38 -4.05 -8.45
CA ASP A 97 1.48 -5.18 -8.25
C ASP A 97 1.87 -6.39 -9.10
N LEU A 98 2.29 -6.18 -10.35
CA LEU A 98 2.79 -7.26 -11.21
C LEU A 98 4.08 -7.89 -10.67
N LEU A 99 5.03 -7.06 -10.22
CA LEU A 99 6.26 -7.55 -9.60
C LEU A 99 5.96 -8.35 -8.33
N ARG A 100 5.04 -7.86 -7.49
CA ARG A 100 4.63 -8.57 -6.27
C ARG A 100 4.02 -9.93 -6.59
N ALA A 101 3.13 -10.00 -7.59
CA ALA A 101 2.50 -11.25 -8.01
C ALA A 101 3.49 -12.29 -8.58
N VAL A 102 4.67 -11.87 -9.04
CA VAL A 102 5.73 -12.78 -9.50
C VAL A 102 6.59 -13.28 -8.33
N VAL A 103 6.77 -12.44 -7.31
CA VAL A 103 7.66 -12.73 -6.16
C VAL A 103 6.97 -13.56 -5.08
N VAL A 104 5.67 -13.35 -4.86
CA VAL A 104 4.84 -14.02 -3.84
C VAL A 104 4.02 -15.13 -4.47
#